data_AF-L0AWC7-F1
#
_entry.id   AF-L0AWC7-F1
#
_cell.length_a   1.000
_cell.length_b   1.000
_cell.length_c   1.000
_cell.angle_alpha   90.00
_cell.angle_beta   90.00
_cell.angle_gamma   90.00
#
_symmetry.space_group_name_H-M   'P 1'
#
loop_
_entity.id
_entity.type
_entity.pdbx_description
1 polymer ?
#
loop_
_entity_poly.entity_id
_entity_poly.type
_entity_poly.pdbx_seq_one_letter_code
_entity_poly.pdbx_strand_id
1 'polypeptide(L)'
;MSGGVTIKLGVKPKGDGTKDIQVTTHDYKDNGKEIIVTRTTDPPNFYRYTHTLQNGGGQFILKEVKDDKNSPIVIPKESDKKVTSVSAYYWKHDNGTNPPTKVILVEVATTGQDGTKYYKNSDGDKWVEKHNLSTNGEQLDMVLDQQNCYNNNAVTLDLTKDAYGIDGQQPCCNDHKGTDSKISVNEIPVNHNHAHHDHQHVGSENLTVKKYSIIGEKLAAIKLPGEKTRRSITLGGQSFPMDSVESVYALYSGDNQEPVLIYLSKKGDDQNSGWYKNPSSNGSKWEKADGLDGVTPDNITECKNWNSLVGELRDRGANLEDCQETIQQLRETRAGLRAGSKRTDKEEEEEEKKKGDQGTLGSKGGKGNAGSPGEEDESDKEDEDLPEVGTLKVESPVESNDELNFASLGCPLGGSSGSEVPVENPKLVAEDVEPQDDKDLLEAPAEEPENLPEATVLEPEEDAETQGERITANGSPDENDGILSVVDMDDLDSVASEDADLPKPKAVADPDSASTLDENSETNALISGREAASESKSVWVSK
;
A
#
# COMPACT_ATOMS: atom_id res chain seq x y z
N MET A 1 -13.46 -20.84 43.37
CA MET A 1 -13.07 -20.61 41.95
C MET A 1 -12.68 -19.16 41.79
N SER A 2 -11.50 -18.86 41.25
CA SER A 2 -11.13 -17.47 40.99
C SER A 2 -12.10 -16.87 39.97
N GLY A 3 -12.69 -15.71 40.26
CA GLY A 3 -13.60 -15.04 39.33
C GLY A 3 -12.88 -14.77 38.00
N GLY A 4 -13.47 -15.20 36.88
CA GLY A 4 -12.97 -14.87 35.54
C GLY A 4 -13.05 -13.37 35.27
N VAL A 5 -12.26 -12.86 34.34
CA VAL A 5 -12.21 -11.43 33.97
C VAL A 5 -13.05 -11.18 32.74
N THR A 6 -13.89 -10.16 32.76
CA THR A 6 -14.54 -9.60 31.56
C THR A 6 -13.71 -8.44 31.01
N ILE A 7 -13.25 -8.57 29.77
CA ILE A 7 -12.54 -7.51 29.05
C ILE A 7 -13.54 -6.58 28.38
N LYS A 8 -13.41 -5.27 28.58
CA LYS A 8 -14.30 -4.24 28.02
C LYS A 8 -13.52 -3.38 27.03
N LEU A 9 -13.69 -3.62 25.74
CA LEU A 9 -12.91 -2.93 24.71
C LEU A 9 -13.23 -1.43 24.61
N GLY A 10 -14.44 -1.02 24.99
CA GLY A 10 -14.81 0.40 25.09
C GLY A 10 -14.08 1.19 26.18
N VAL A 11 -13.34 0.52 27.07
CA VAL A 11 -12.54 1.17 28.12
C VAL A 11 -11.14 1.44 27.57
N LYS A 12 -10.88 2.69 27.17
CA LYS A 12 -9.66 3.12 26.48
C LYS A 12 -9.02 4.34 27.15
N PRO A 13 -7.70 4.48 27.10
CA PRO A 13 -7.03 5.70 27.52
C PRO A 13 -7.49 6.90 26.66
N LYS A 14 -7.74 8.03 27.32
CA LYS A 14 -8.01 9.31 26.65
C LYS A 14 -6.67 9.98 26.36
N GLY A 15 -6.32 10.17 25.09
CA GLY A 15 -5.08 10.84 24.71
C GLY A 15 -5.20 11.42 23.31
N ASP A 16 -4.74 12.67 23.17
CA ASP A 16 -4.80 13.54 21.98
C ASP A 16 -4.00 13.03 20.76
N GLY A 17 -3.25 11.94 20.91
CA GLY A 17 -2.74 11.16 19.76
C GLY A 17 -1.63 11.84 18.97
N THR A 18 -0.99 12.90 19.51
CA THR A 18 -0.05 13.73 18.76
C THR A 18 1.42 13.29 18.82
N LYS A 19 1.77 12.24 19.58
CA LYS A 19 3.15 11.71 19.62
C LYS A 19 3.16 10.20 19.36
N ASP A 20 3.93 9.80 18.35
CA ASP A 20 3.87 8.48 17.71
C ASP A 20 4.21 7.28 18.59
N ILE A 21 4.67 7.49 19.83
CA ILE A 21 4.98 6.42 20.79
C ILE A 21 4.56 6.88 22.19
N GLN A 22 3.26 7.11 22.40
CA GLN A 22 2.73 7.24 23.76
C GLN A 22 1.96 5.99 24.16
N VAL A 23 2.61 5.20 25.01
CA VAL A 23 1.94 4.25 25.89
C VAL A 23 1.10 5.05 26.87
N THR A 24 -0.17 5.26 26.53
CA THR A 24 -1.16 5.80 27.46
C THR A 24 -1.82 4.65 28.20
N THR A 25 -1.93 4.76 29.52
CA THR A 25 -2.52 3.74 30.37
C THR A 25 -3.87 4.20 30.94
N HIS A 26 -4.79 3.26 31.12
CA HIS A 26 -6.02 3.45 31.86
C HIS A 26 -6.36 2.18 32.62
N ASP A 27 -6.82 2.30 33.86
CA ASP A 27 -7.15 1.19 34.73
C ASP A 27 -8.66 1.05 34.94
N TYR A 28 -9.13 -0.20 35.07
CA TYR A 28 -10.47 -0.49 35.56
C TYR A 28 -10.49 -1.78 36.38
N LYS A 29 -11.51 -1.92 37.24
CA LYS A 29 -11.70 -3.12 38.05
C LYS A 29 -12.80 -4.01 37.49
N ASP A 30 -12.53 -5.30 37.42
CA ASP A 30 -13.50 -6.34 37.10
C ASP A 30 -13.29 -7.54 38.04
N ASN A 31 -14.31 -7.92 38.79
CA ASN A 31 -14.27 -9.00 39.80
C ASN A 31 -13.07 -8.88 40.78
N GLY A 32 -12.77 -7.66 41.21
CA GLY A 32 -11.69 -7.35 42.15
C GLY A 32 -10.28 -7.36 41.54
N LYS A 33 -10.15 -7.62 40.24
CA LYS A 33 -8.88 -7.57 39.50
C LYS A 33 -8.74 -6.24 38.78
N GLU A 34 -7.55 -5.66 38.83
CA GLU A 34 -7.23 -4.39 38.17
C GLU A 34 -6.60 -4.66 36.79
N ILE A 35 -7.22 -4.09 35.76
CA ILE A 35 -6.84 -4.24 34.36
C ILE A 35 -6.25 -2.94 33.86
N ILE A 36 -5.03 -2.97 33.32
CA ILE A 36 -4.39 -1.86 32.60
C ILE A 36 -4.69 -2.01 31.12
N VAL A 37 -5.03 -0.90 30.47
CA VAL A 37 -5.18 -0.80 29.01
C VAL A 37 -4.05 0.07 28.45
N THR A 38 -3.21 -0.50 27.61
CA THR A 38 -2.10 0.18 26.92
C THR A 38 -2.44 0.41 25.46
N ARG A 39 -2.27 1.63 24.95
CA ARG A 39 -2.40 1.95 23.52
C ARG A 39 -1.04 1.95 22.82
N THR A 40 -0.93 1.29 21.66
CA THR A 40 0.22 1.40 20.74
C THR A 40 -0.23 1.73 19.31
N THR A 41 0.71 2.18 18.48
CA THR A 41 0.54 2.65 17.09
C THR A 41 1.20 1.72 16.06
N ASP A 42 1.63 0.55 16.52
CA ASP A 42 2.19 -0.54 15.74
C ASP A 42 1.14 -1.66 15.59
N PRO A 43 0.69 -2.00 14.36
CA PRO A 43 1.19 -1.51 13.07
C PRO A 43 0.72 -0.10 12.69
N PRO A 44 1.41 0.60 11.74
CA PRO A 44 1.05 1.94 11.30
C PRO A 44 -0.39 2.01 10.80
N ASN A 45 -1.03 3.20 10.89
CA ASN A 45 -2.45 3.44 10.58
C ASN A 45 -3.47 2.73 11.49
N PHE A 46 -3.02 1.92 12.45
CA PHE A 46 -3.89 1.25 13.42
C PHE A 46 -3.53 1.62 14.87
N TYR A 47 -4.53 1.62 15.75
CA TYR A 47 -4.31 1.57 17.19
C TYR A 47 -4.50 0.15 17.67
N ARG A 48 -3.60 -0.30 18.55
CA ARG A 48 -3.75 -1.53 19.32
C ARG A 48 -3.96 -1.17 20.78
N TYR A 49 -5.06 -1.62 21.37
CA TYR A 49 -5.35 -1.47 22.80
C TYR A 49 -5.19 -2.81 23.49
N THR A 50 -4.18 -2.94 24.35
CA THR A 50 -3.81 -4.19 25.03
C THR A 50 -4.25 -4.13 26.49
N HIS A 51 -5.13 -5.05 26.88
CA HIS A 51 -5.65 -5.22 28.23
C HIS A 51 -4.85 -6.29 28.98
N THR A 52 -4.21 -5.92 30.09
CA THR A 52 -3.39 -6.80 30.95
C THR A 52 -3.73 -6.61 32.43
N LEU A 53 -3.34 -7.55 33.29
CA LEU A 53 -3.40 -7.32 34.75
C LEU A 53 -2.32 -6.33 35.20
N GLN A 54 -2.66 -5.45 36.15
CA GLN A 54 -1.80 -4.37 36.64
C GLN A 54 -0.43 -4.83 37.16
N ASN A 55 -0.36 -6.00 37.77
CA ASN A 55 0.86 -6.56 38.35
C ASN A 55 1.84 -7.12 37.31
N GLY A 56 1.98 -6.45 36.16
CA GLY A 56 3.01 -6.77 35.16
C GLY A 56 2.73 -8.00 34.29
N GLY A 57 1.47 -8.22 33.88
CA GLY A 57 1.16 -9.30 32.91
C GLY A 57 0.88 -10.66 33.53
N GLY A 58 0.35 -10.68 34.75
CA GLY A 58 -0.17 -11.90 35.36
C GLY A 58 -1.25 -12.58 34.50
N GLN A 59 -1.45 -13.87 34.73
CA GLN A 59 -2.45 -14.68 34.03
C GLN A 59 -3.84 -14.53 34.63
N PHE A 60 -4.89 -14.63 33.80
CA PHE A 60 -6.27 -14.68 34.23
C PHE A 60 -7.11 -15.64 33.38
N ILE A 61 -8.21 -16.12 33.97
CA ILE A 61 -9.26 -16.83 33.23
C ILE A 61 -10.13 -15.79 32.55
N LEU A 62 -10.20 -15.81 31.22
CA LEU A 62 -11.05 -14.92 30.44
C LEU A 62 -12.50 -15.40 30.50
N LYS A 63 -13.39 -14.58 31.05
CA LYS A 63 -14.82 -14.87 31.15
C LYS A 63 -15.56 -14.51 29.87
N GLU A 64 -15.26 -13.33 29.33
CA GLU A 64 -15.96 -12.70 28.21
C GLU A 64 -15.16 -11.51 27.68
N VAL A 65 -15.28 -11.21 26.39
CA VAL A 65 -14.85 -9.95 25.79
C VAL A 65 -16.10 -9.19 25.36
N LYS A 66 -16.15 -7.89 25.65
CA LYS A 66 -17.24 -7.01 25.24
C LYS A 66 -16.74 -5.91 24.34
N ASP A 67 -17.46 -5.64 23.27
CA ASP A 67 -17.16 -4.58 22.32
C ASP A 67 -17.35 -3.17 22.92
N ASP A 68 -17.16 -2.15 22.08
CA ASP A 68 -17.35 -0.75 22.41
C ASP A 68 -18.78 -0.37 22.82
N LYS A 69 -19.78 -1.17 22.44
CA LYS A 69 -21.19 -1.01 22.80
C LYS A 69 -21.59 -1.89 23.98
N ASN A 70 -20.61 -2.52 24.66
CA ASN A 70 -20.80 -3.45 25.77
C ASN A 70 -21.55 -4.74 25.36
N SER A 71 -21.59 -5.05 24.07
CA SER A 71 -22.13 -6.30 23.51
C SER A 71 -21.07 -7.39 23.58
N PRO A 72 -21.45 -8.65 23.86
CA PRO A 72 -20.49 -9.75 23.94
C PRO A 72 -19.90 -10.09 22.56
N ILE A 73 -18.58 -10.20 22.49
CA ILE A 73 -17.84 -10.80 21.38
C ILE A 73 -17.73 -12.30 21.67
N VAL A 74 -18.34 -13.12 20.81
CA VAL A 74 -18.35 -14.58 20.98
C VAL A 74 -16.99 -15.14 20.60
N ILE A 75 -16.12 -15.27 21.61
CA ILE A 75 -14.83 -15.97 21.51
C ILE A 75 -15.01 -17.33 22.18
N PRO A 76 -14.62 -18.45 21.53
CA PRO A 76 -14.66 -19.77 22.14
C PRO A 76 -13.99 -19.76 23.51
N LYS A 77 -14.76 -20.08 24.56
CA LYS A 77 -14.26 -20.09 25.93
C LYS A 77 -13.51 -21.37 26.17
N GLU A 78 -12.24 -21.26 26.47
CA GLU A 78 -11.42 -22.39 26.87
C GLU A 78 -11.27 -22.26 28.40
N SER A 79 -12.09 -23.02 29.13
CA SER A 79 -12.37 -22.87 30.57
C SER A 79 -11.12 -22.81 31.46
N ASP A 80 -10.04 -23.45 31.01
CA ASP A 80 -8.83 -23.64 31.80
C ASP A 80 -7.64 -22.84 31.27
N LYS A 81 -7.83 -22.05 30.21
CA LYS A 81 -6.73 -21.32 29.59
C LYS A 81 -6.40 -20.04 30.35
N LYS A 82 -5.11 -19.91 30.60
CA LYS A 82 -4.51 -18.78 31.28
C LYS A 82 -4.16 -17.71 30.25
N VAL A 83 -5.03 -16.71 30.14
CA VAL A 83 -4.86 -15.54 29.27
C VAL A 83 -3.89 -14.57 29.93
N THR A 84 -2.93 -14.06 29.18
CA THR A 84 -1.98 -13.02 29.63
C THR A 84 -2.43 -11.63 29.20
N SER A 85 -3.00 -11.52 28.00
CA SER A 85 -3.52 -10.25 27.49
C SER A 85 -4.63 -10.47 26.46
N VAL A 86 -5.48 -9.46 26.33
CA VAL A 86 -6.40 -9.32 25.20
C VAL A 86 -6.11 -7.99 24.52
N SER A 87 -5.77 -8.02 23.24
CA SER A 87 -5.57 -6.83 22.43
C SER A 87 -6.71 -6.63 21.44
N ALA A 88 -7.06 -5.38 21.15
CA ALA A 88 -8.02 -5.04 20.10
C ALA A 88 -7.43 -3.99 19.16
N TYR A 89 -7.59 -4.22 17.87
CA TYR A 89 -7.09 -3.36 16.81
C TYR A 89 -8.22 -2.50 16.25
N TYR A 90 -7.89 -1.24 15.98
CA TYR A 90 -8.79 -0.22 15.47
C TYR A 90 -8.11 0.58 14.38
N TRP A 91 -8.85 1.01 13.38
CA TRP A 91 -8.33 1.95 12.39
C TRP A 91 -8.24 3.36 13.00
N LYS A 92 -7.08 4.05 12.85
CA LYS A 92 -6.86 5.37 13.45
C LYS A 92 -7.81 6.44 12.92
N HIS A 93 -8.29 6.25 11.69
CA HIS A 93 -9.09 7.25 10.96
C HIS A 93 -10.58 6.86 10.92
N ASP A 94 -11.04 6.09 11.90
CA ASP A 94 -12.46 5.86 12.12
C ASP A 94 -13.18 7.20 12.38
N ASN A 95 -14.03 7.62 11.44
CA ASN A 95 -14.67 8.93 11.40
C ASN A 95 -15.65 9.21 12.57
N GLY A 96 -15.88 8.23 13.45
CA GLY A 96 -16.94 8.30 14.46
C GLY A 96 -16.56 9.02 15.75
N THR A 97 -15.34 8.83 16.26
CA THR A 97 -14.97 9.22 17.62
C THR A 97 -13.45 9.19 17.82
N ASN A 98 -12.92 10.02 18.71
CA ASN A 98 -11.59 9.82 19.31
C ASN A 98 -11.77 9.45 20.79
N PRO A 99 -11.55 8.19 21.20
CA PRO A 99 -10.93 7.09 20.44
C PRO A 99 -11.86 6.41 19.42
N PRO A 100 -11.32 5.69 18.41
CA PRO A 100 -12.10 4.87 17.48
C PRO A 100 -13.00 3.86 18.19
N THR A 101 -14.15 3.54 17.63
CA THR A 101 -15.15 2.64 18.24
C THR A 101 -15.43 1.38 17.43
N LYS A 102 -14.92 1.30 16.20
CA LYS A 102 -15.05 0.10 15.38
C LYS A 102 -13.82 -0.81 15.50
N VAL A 103 -13.94 -1.85 16.32
CA VAL A 103 -12.93 -2.91 16.43
C VAL A 103 -12.88 -3.73 15.14
N ILE A 104 -11.68 -4.01 14.63
CA ILE A 104 -11.47 -4.75 13.37
C ILE A 104 -10.82 -6.12 13.59
N LEU A 105 -10.07 -6.30 14.69
CA LEU A 105 -9.42 -7.56 15.05
C LEU A 105 -9.25 -7.63 16.56
N VAL A 106 -9.47 -8.81 17.14
CA VAL A 106 -9.20 -9.09 18.56
C VAL A 106 -8.13 -10.17 18.63
N GLU A 107 -7.14 -9.97 19.48
CA GLU A 107 -6.04 -10.89 19.75
C GLU A 107 -6.13 -11.35 21.20
N VAL A 108 -6.08 -12.66 21.43
CA VAL A 108 -6.10 -13.27 22.76
C VAL A 108 -4.80 -14.03 22.94
N ALA A 109 -3.91 -13.51 23.77
CA ALA A 109 -2.64 -14.14 24.09
C ALA A 109 -2.81 -15.05 25.31
N THR A 110 -2.38 -16.31 25.17
CA THR A 110 -2.39 -17.30 26.23
C THR A 110 -0.99 -17.81 26.51
N THR A 111 -0.76 -18.35 27.71
CA THR A 111 0.48 -19.09 27.98
C THR A 111 0.37 -20.55 27.58
N GLY A 112 1.45 -21.11 27.04
CA GLY A 112 1.56 -22.52 26.69
C GLY A 112 1.58 -22.74 25.18
N GLN A 113 1.24 -23.96 24.77
CA GLN A 113 1.29 -24.39 23.36
C GLN A 113 0.21 -23.75 22.48
N ASP A 114 -0.87 -23.28 23.07
CA ASP A 114 -1.98 -22.64 22.36
C ASP A 114 -1.63 -21.28 21.76
N GLY A 115 -0.59 -20.63 22.30
CA GLY A 115 -0.06 -19.37 21.79
C GLY A 115 -1.08 -18.24 21.74
N THR A 116 -0.99 -17.44 20.68
CA THR A 116 -1.84 -16.27 20.45
C THR A 116 -2.86 -16.57 19.36
N LYS A 117 -4.14 -16.35 19.67
CA LYS A 117 -5.24 -16.50 18.73
C LYS A 117 -5.78 -15.14 18.31
N TYR A 118 -6.26 -15.06 17.07
CA TYR A 118 -6.82 -13.84 16.52
C TYR A 118 -8.24 -14.10 16.06
N TYR A 119 -9.11 -13.12 16.22
CA TYR A 119 -10.52 -13.18 15.86
C TYR A 119 -10.85 -11.95 15.04
N LYS A 120 -11.39 -12.14 13.84
CA LYS A 120 -11.85 -11.05 12.96
C LYS A 120 -13.37 -11.06 12.88
N ASN A 121 -13.94 -9.89 12.64
CA ASN A 121 -15.36 -9.80 12.34
C ASN A 121 -15.59 -10.27 10.90
N SER A 122 -16.49 -11.23 10.70
CA SER A 122 -16.83 -11.73 9.35
C SER A 122 -18.17 -11.24 8.83
N ASP A 123 -19.06 -10.78 9.71
CA ASP A 123 -20.46 -10.50 9.35
C ASP A 123 -21.15 -9.64 10.43
N GLY A 124 -20.64 -8.44 10.68
CA GLY A 124 -21.19 -7.46 11.64
C GLY A 124 -21.09 -7.84 13.12
N ASP A 125 -21.55 -9.03 13.51
CA ASP A 125 -21.56 -9.55 14.88
C ASP A 125 -20.86 -10.92 15.04
N LYS A 126 -20.55 -11.61 13.93
CA LYS A 126 -19.85 -12.90 13.96
C LYS A 126 -18.34 -12.72 13.98
N TRP A 127 -17.71 -13.37 14.95
CA TRP A 127 -16.26 -13.38 15.13
C TRP A 127 -15.72 -14.76 14.81
N VAL A 128 -14.79 -14.81 13.86
CA VAL A 128 -14.17 -16.05 13.40
C VAL A 128 -12.69 -16.06 13.72
N GLU A 129 -12.20 -17.20 14.21
CA GLU A 129 -10.77 -17.38 14.48
C GLU A 129 -9.97 -17.31 13.17
N LYS A 130 -8.84 -16.61 13.22
CA LYS A 130 -7.89 -16.51 12.12
C LYS A 130 -6.56 -17.12 12.57
N HIS A 131 -6.31 -18.31 12.06
CA HIS A 131 -5.08 -19.05 12.34
C HIS A 131 -3.85 -18.41 11.66
N ASN A 132 -2.67 -18.70 12.21
CA ASN A 132 -1.34 -18.40 11.66
C ASN A 132 -0.89 -16.92 11.65
N LEU A 133 -1.61 -15.99 12.28
CA LEU A 133 -1.16 -14.58 12.32
C LEU A 133 -0.04 -14.29 13.33
N SER A 134 0.17 -15.16 14.32
CA SER A 134 1.08 -14.90 15.45
C SER A 134 2.56 -14.89 15.09
N THR A 135 2.95 -15.42 13.93
CA THR A 135 4.35 -15.61 13.54
C THR A 135 4.84 -14.65 12.47
N ASN A 136 3.94 -13.90 11.83
CA ASN A 136 4.29 -13.04 10.69
C ASN A 136 3.54 -11.70 10.72
N GLY A 137 4.28 -10.61 10.97
CA GLY A 137 3.75 -9.25 11.00
C GLY A 137 3.11 -8.81 9.66
N GLU A 138 3.57 -9.33 8.53
CA GLU A 138 2.96 -9.06 7.22
C GLU A 138 1.55 -9.64 7.11
N GLN A 139 1.34 -10.85 7.62
CA GLN A 139 0.01 -11.47 7.58
C GLN A 139 -0.98 -10.73 8.49
N LEU A 140 -0.51 -10.26 9.65
CA LEU A 140 -1.31 -9.40 10.52
C LEU A 140 -1.69 -8.10 9.80
N ASP A 141 -0.72 -7.43 9.18
CA ASP A 141 -0.92 -6.19 8.42
C ASP A 141 -1.90 -6.39 7.23
N MET A 142 -1.78 -7.49 6.48
CA MET A 142 -2.73 -7.86 5.43
C MET A 142 -4.15 -8.08 5.96
N VAL A 143 -4.30 -8.76 7.09
CA VAL A 143 -5.63 -8.97 7.69
C VAL A 143 -6.23 -7.65 8.16
N LEU A 144 -5.43 -6.75 8.72
CA LEU A 144 -5.89 -5.41 9.13
C LEU A 144 -6.32 -4.58 7.91
N ASP A 145 -5.57 -4.60 6.81
CA ASP A 145 -5.98 -3.95 5.55
C ASP A 145 -7.31 -4.52 5.03
N GLN A 146 -7.45 -5.85 4.98
CA GLN A 146 -8.67 -6.51 4.53
C GLN A 146 -9.87 -6.15 5.41
N GLN A 147 -9.67 -6.16 6.74
CA GLN A 147 -10.71 -5.79 7.69
C GLN A 147 -11.03 -4.29 7.64
N ASN A 148 -10.07 -3.44 7.33
CA ASN A 148 -10.32 -2.01 7.13
C ASN A 148 -11.14 -1.76 5.85
N CYS A 149 -10.82 -2.48 4.78
CA CYS A 149 -11.61 -2.45 3.54
C CYS A 149 -13.04 -2.91 3.77
N TYR A 150 -13.24 -4.04 4.46
CA TYR A 150 -14.55 -4.60 4.77
C TYR A 150 -15.36 -3.71 5.73
N ASN A 151 -14.78 -3.29 6.85
CA ASN A 151 -15.52 -2.60 7.92
C ASN A 151 -15.65 -1.09 7.70
N ASN A 152 -14.71 -0.46 6.98
CA ASN A 152 -14.60 1.01 6.86
C ASN A 152 -14.67 1.53 5.42
N ASN A 153 -14.89 0.67 4.41
CA ASN A 153 -14.85 1.04 2.99
C ASN A 153 -13.56 1.78 2.60
N ALA A 154 -12.46 1.46 3.27
CA ALA A 154 -11.18 2.14 3.14
C ALA A 154 -10.16 1.17 2.53
N VAL A 155 -9.78 1.42 1.28
CA VAL A 155 -8.96 0.52 0.47
C VAL A 155 -7.47 0.79 0.70
N THR A 156 -6.69 -0.24 1.02
CA THR A 156 -5.22 -0.17 0.91
C THR A 156 -4.82 -0.74 -0.46
N LEU A 157 -4.09 0.04 -1.26
CA LEU A 157 -3.54 -0.42 -2.53
C LEU A 157 -2.16 -1.06 -2.33
N ASP A 158 -1.94 -2.21 -2.95
CA ASP A 158 -0.64 -2.87 -3.05
C ASP A 158 -0.13 -2.73 -4.49
N LEU A 159 0.82 -1.83 -4.73
CA LEU A 159 1.36 -1.59 -6.06
C LEU A 159 2.57 -2.49 -6.37
N THR A 160 2.66 -3.67 -5.77
CA THR A 160 3.52 -4.71 -6.32
C THR A 160 2.95 -5.12 -7.68
N LYS A 161 3.79 -5.21 -8.72
CA LYS A 161 3.37 -5.43 -10.12
C LYS A 161 2.28 -6.50 -10.24
N ASP A 162 2.40 -7.59 -9.51
CA ASP A 162 1.50 -8.75 -9.61
C ASP A 162 0.64 -9.01 -8.36
N ALA A 163 0.50 -8.02 -7.46
CA ALA A 163 -0.28 -8.15 -6.21
C ALA A 163 -1.74 -8.56 -6.41
N TYR A 164 -2.32 -8.20 -7.57
CA TYR A 164 -3.72 -8.46 -7.89
C TYR A 164 -3.93 -9.58 -8.92
N GLY A 165 -2.90 -10.42 -9.12
CA GLY A 165 -2.87 -11.45 -10.15
C GLY A 165 -2.62 -10.87 -11.54
N ILE A 166 -2.35 -11.77 -12.50
CA ILE A 166 -2.02 -11.42 -13.89
C ILE A 166 -3.16 -10.63 -14.55
N ASP A 167 -4.41 -11.03 -14.29
CA ASP A 167 -5.60 -10.45 -14.91
C ASP A 167 -6.26 -9.35 -14.04
N GLY A 168 -5.63 -8.94 -12.94
CA GLY A 168 -6.22 -7.94 -12.03
C GLY A 168 -7.51 -8.39 -11.33
N GLN A 169 -7.81 -9.69 -11.36
CA GLN A 169 -9.04 -10.26 -10.84
C GLN A 169 -9.02 -10.49 -9.33
N GLN A 170 -7.87 -10.34 -8.68
CA GLN A 170 -7.81 -10.53 -7.25
C GLN A 170 -8.54 -9.39 -6.54
N PRO A 171 -9.49 -9.70 -5.65
CA PRO A 171 -10.22 -8.67 -4.94
C PRO A 171 -9.34 -7.97 -3.91
N CYS A 172 -9.74 -6.75 -3.55
CA CYS A 172 -9.14 -6.02 -2.43
C CYS A 172 -9.16 -6.79 -1.09
N CYS A 173 -10.16 -7.64 -0.89
CA CYS A 173 -10.24 -8.58 0.22
C CYS A 173 -11.10 -9.80 -0.17
N ASN A 174 -10.98 -10.89 0.59
CA ASN A 174 -11.74 -12.13 0.32
C ASN A 174 -13.26 -11.96 0.30
N ASP A 175 -13.76 -10.93 0.99
CA ASP A 175 -15.17 -10.64 1.14
C ASP A 175 -15.73 -9.75 0.00
N HIS A 176 -14.85 -9.20 -0.86
CA HIS A 176 -15.22 -8.35 -2.00
C HIS A 176 -14.90 -9.02 -3.35
N LYS A 177 -15.40 -10.24 -3.57
CA LYS A 177 -15.19 -10.99 -4.82
C LYS A 177 -16.20 -10.58 -5.89
N GLY A 178 -15.83 -10.73 -7.16
CA GLY A 178 -16.72 -10.49 -8.30
C GLY A 178 -17.14 -9.03 -8.42
N THR A 179 -18.45 -8.79 -8.54
CA THR A 179 -19.03 -7.44 -8.76
C THR A 179 -18.88 -6.50 -7.56
N ASP A 180 -18.60 -7.04 -6.37
CA ASP A 180 -18.43 -6.25 -5.15
C ASP A 180 -16.99 -5.79 -4.93
N SER A 181 -16.08 -6.08 -5.87
CA SER A 181 -14.70 -5.62 -5.78
C SER A 181 -14.62 -4.10 -5.72
N LYS A 182 -13.87 -3.59 -4.74
CA LYS A 182 -13.60 -2.17 -4.56
C LYS A 182 -12.42 -1.68 -5.41
N ILE A 183 -11.75 -2.58 -6.10
CA ILE A 183 -10.59 -2.28 -6.95
C ILE A 183 -10.76 -3.05 -8.26
N SER A 184 -10.54 -2.37 -9.37
CA SER A 184 -10.30 -3.01 -10.66
C SER A 184 -8.93 -2.59 -11.19
N VAL A 185 -8.16 -3.56 -11.66
CA VAL A 185 -6.83 -3.32 -12.21
C VAL A 185 -6.87 -3.57 -13.71
N ASN A 186 -6.43 -2.60 -14.50
CA ASN A 186 -6.32 -2.72 -15.95
C ASN A 186 -4.91 -2.35 -16.37
N GLU A 187 -4.31 -3.15 -17.24
CA GLU A 187 -3.04 -2.78 -17.88
C GLU A 187 -3.32 -1.84 -19.06
N ILE A 188 -2.56 -0.75 -19.11
CA ILE A 188 -2.62 0.26 -20.17
C ILE A 188 -1.30 0.15 -20.94
N PRO A 189 -1.35 -0.26 -22.22
CA PRO A 189 -0.15 -0.27 -23.05
C PRO A 189 0.34 1.15 -23.27
N VAL A 190 1.63 1.40 -23.04
CA VAL A 190 2.24 2.72 -23.28
C VAL A 190 2.60 2.88 -24.78
N ASN A 191 2.69 1.78 -25.51
CA ASN A 191 3.05 1.72 -26.92
C ASN A 191 1.83 1.92 -27.85
N HIS A 192 1.07 3.00 -27.69
CA HIS A 192 0.02 3.27 -28.65
C HIS A 192 0.58 3.76 -29.99
N ASN A 193 0.38 2.96 -31.04
CA ASN A 193 0.40 3.45 -32.42
C ASN A 193 -0.76 4.44 -32.55
N HIS A 194 -0.47 5.74 -32.48
CA HIS A 194 -1.46 6.75 -32.81
C HIS A 194 -1.83 6.57 -34.29
N ALA A 195 -3.12 6.36 -34.58
CA ALA A 195 -3.60 6.20 -35.95
C ALA A 195 -3.29 7.40 -36.87
N HIS A 196 -2.83 8.51 -36.29
CA HIS A 196 -2.51 9.76 -36.96
C HIS A 196 -1.02 10.11 -36.98
N HIS A 197 -0.14 9.32 -36.34
CA HIS A 197 1.29 9.60 -36.31
C HIS A 197 2.13 8.33 -36.56
N ASP A 198 2.95 8.36 -37.61
CA ASP A 198 3.86 7.27 -38.01
C ASP A 198 5.14 7.18 -37.13
N HIS A 199 5.09 7.61 -35.87
CA HIS A 199 6.26 7.52 -34.99
C HIS A 199 6.06 6.45 -33.92
N GLN A 200 7.11 5.63 -33.73
CA GLN A 200 7.19 4.64 -32.67
C GLN A 200 7.98 5.23 -31.49
N HIS A 201 7.45 5.09 -30.28
CA HIS A 201 8.20 5.40 -29.06
C HIS A 201 9.17 4.26 -28.76
N VAL A 202 10.44 4.44 -29.09
CA VAL A 202 11.47 3.39 -28.91
C VAL A 202 11.73 3.17 -27.41
N GLY A 203 11.74 1.91 -26.97
CA GLY A 203 11.91 1.52 -25.58
C GLY A 203 10.62 1.46 -24.77
N SER A 204 9.48 1.90 -25.35
CA SER A 204 8.17 1.89 -24.68
C SER A 204 7.66 0.47 -24.39
N GLU A 205 8.16 -0.54 -25.10
CA GLU A 205 7.88 -1.95 -24.85
C GLU A 205 8.33 -2.42 -23.45
N ASN A 206 9.24 -1.67 -22.82
CA ASN A 206 9.69 -1.95 -21.46
C ASN A 206 8.87 -1.22 -20.40
N LEU A 207 7.85 -0.43 -20.78
CA LEU A 207 7.01 0.28 -19.83
C LEU A 207 5.64 -0.40 -19.71
N THR A 208 5.25 -0.68 -18.48
CA THR A 208 3.91 -1.17 -18.16
C THR A 208 3.22 -0.15 -17.27
N VAL A 209 2.03 0.33 -17.66
CA VAL A 209 1.19 1.14 -16.78
C VAL A 209 0.03 0.29 -16.29
N LYS A 210 -0.14 0.16 -14.99
CA LYS A 210 -1.33 -0.47 -14.39
C LYS A 210 -2.21 0.60 -13.77
N LYS A 211 -3.47 0.65 -14.18
CA LYS A 211 -4.53 1.51 -13.63
C LYS A 211 -5.33 0.76 -12.59
N TYR A 212 -5.29 1.25 -11.36
CA TYR A 212 -6.05 0.78 -10.21
C TYR A 212 -7.24 1.72 -10.02
N SER A 213 -8.41 1.33 -10.52
CA SER A 213 -9.63 2.11 -10.33
C SER A 213 -10.23 1.75 -8.98
N ILE A 214 -10.54 2.76 -8.17
CA ILE A 214 -11.03 2.56 -6.80
C ILE A 214 -12.54 2.80 -6.80
N ILE A 215 -13.29 1.74 -6.54
CA ILE A 215 -14.74 1.76 -6.33
C ILE A 215 -14.96 1.78 -4.81
N GLY A 216 -14.55 2.86 -4.19
CA GLY A 216 -14.60 3.06 -2.74
C GLY A 216 -14.51 4.53 -2.41
N GLU A 217 -14.90 4.92 -1.20
CA GLU A 217 -14.88 6.33 -0.82
C GLU A 217 -13.47 6.81 -0.47
N LYS A 218 -12.61 5.90 0.02
CA LYS A 218 -11.33 6.25 0.62
C LYS A 218 -10.18 5.34 0.21
N LEU A 219 -9.06 5.96 -0.14
CA LEU A 219 -7.76 5.31 -0.24
C LEU A 219 -7.06 5.40 1.12
N ALA A 220 -7.02 4.29 1.85
CA ALA A 220 -6.47 4.19 3.20
C ALA A 220 -4.94 4.31 3.23
N ALA A 221 -4.27 3.67 2.28
CA ALA A 221 -2.82 3.68 2.15
C ALA A 221 -2.42 3.17 0.76
N ILE A 222 -1.19 3.47 0.36
CA ILE A 222 -0.49 2.81 -0.75
C ILE A 222 0.70 2.06 -0.17
N LYS A 223 0.87 0.81 -0.56
CA LYS A 223 1.96 -0.08 -0.14
C LYS A 223 2.74 -0.56 -1.35
N LEU A 224 4.03 -0.77 -1.12
CA LEU A 224 5.02 -1.29 -2.07
C LEU A 224 5.62 -2.58 -1.49
N PRO A 225 6.25 -3.43 -2.32
CA PRO A 225 6.99 -4.58 -1.82
C PRO A 225 8.13 -4.13 -0.89
N GLY A 226 8.49 -4.99 0.06
CA GLY A 226 9.59 -4.76 1.00
C GLY A 226 10.23 -6.09 1.38
N GLU A 227 11.43 -6.06 1.97
CA GLU A 227 12.22 -7.29 2.21
C GLU A 227 11.52 -8.34 3.09
N LYS A 228 10.79 -7.89 4.11
CA LYS A 228 10.09 -8.76 5.07
C LYS A 228 8.61 -8.46 5.20
N THR A 229 8.23 -7.23 4.92
CA THR A 229 6.87 -6.71 5.05
C THR A 229 6.67 -5.64 4.01
N ARG A 230 5.47 -5.56 3.46
CA ARG A 230 5.04 -4.45 2.59
C ARG A 230 5.28 -3.11 3.29
N ARG A 231 5.80 -2.14 2.54
CA ARG A 231 6.14 -0.82 3.05
C ARG A 231 5.08 0.19 2.63
N SER A 232 4.53 0.94 3.58
CA SER A 232 3.62 2.05 3.26
C SER A 232 4.39 3.24 2.75
N ILE A 233 3.82 3.96 1.78
CA ILE A 233 4.40 5.21 1.26
C ILE A 233 3.60 6.43 1.72
N THR A 234 4.24 7.59 1.62
CA THR A 234 3.67 8.92 1.83
C THR A 234 3.85 9.72 0.54
N LEU A 235 2.83 10.46 0.14
CA LEU A 235 2.89 11.33 -1.03
C LEU A 235 3.06 12.77 -0.56
N GLY A 236 4.08 13.47 -1.04
CA GLY A 236 4.39 14.84 -0.62
C GLY A 236 3.19 15.77 -0.77
N GLY A 237 2.81 16.44 0.32
CA GLY A 237 1.66 17.34 0.35
C GLY A 237 0.30 16.65 0.49
N GLN A 238 0.23 15.32 0.53
CA GLN A 238 -1.02 14.58 0.70
C GLN A 238 -0.96 13.67 1.94
N SER A 239 -2.05 13.65 2.72
CA SER A 239 -2.18 12.79 3.90
C SER A 239 -3.12 11.63 3.63
N PHE A 240 -2.79 10.45 4.15
CA PHE A 240 -3.71 9.32 4.19
C PHE A 240 -4.60 9.37 5.45
N PRO A 241 -5.84 8.85 5.38
CA PRO A 241 -6.55 8.39 4.19
C PRO A 241 -6.93 9.56 3.26
N MET A 242 -7.07 9.27 1.97
CA MET A 242 -7.49 10.24 0.96
C MET A 242 -8.91 9.94 0.51
N ASP A 243 -9.77 10.97 0.55
CA ASP A 243 -11.11 10.89 -0.01
C ASP A 243 -11.10 11.18 -1.52
N SER A 244 -12.12 10.67 -2.23
CA SER A 244 -12.39 11.00 -3.64
C SER A 244 -11.26 10.64 -4.63
N VAL A 245 -10.41 9.67 -4.29
CA VAL A 245 -9.46 9.10 -5.24
C VAL A 245 -10.23 8.21 -6.22
N GLU A 246 -10.18 8.55 -7.50
CA GLU A 246 -10.85 7.79 -8.55
C GLU A 246 -9.97 6.64 -9.04
N SER A 247 -8.69 6.93 -9.28
CA SER A 247 -7.75 5.91 -9.72
C SER A 247 -6.32 6.26 -9.34
N VAL A 248 -5.50 5.22 -9.23
CA VAL A 248 -4.05 5.32 -9.12
C VAL A 248 -3.45 4.62 -10.33
N TYR A 249 -2.46 5.22 -10.98
CA TYR A 249 -1.72 4.57 -12.05
C TYR A 249 -0.30 4.32 -11.57
N ALA A 250 0.20 3.11 -11.75
CA ALA A 250 1.56 2.74 -11.41
C ALA A 250 2.31 2.43 -12.71
N LEU A 251 3.38 3.17 -12.98
CA LEU A 251 4.24 2.97 -14.15
C LEU A 251 5.46 2.18 -13.72
N TYR A 252 5.65 1.02 -14.32
CA TYR A 252 6.76 0.10 -14.09
C TYR A 252 7.74 0.17 -15.27
N SER A 253 9.02 -0.05 -14.99
CA SER A 253 10.09 -0.14 -16.01
C SER A 253 10.71 -1.53 -15.97
N GLY A 254 10.66 -2.25 -17.08
CA GLY A 254 11.12 -3.63 -17.22
C GLY A 254 10.39 -4.60 -16.29
N ASP A 255 11.16 -5.50 -15.69
CA ASP A 255 10.67 -6.54 -14.78
C ASP A 255 10.64 -6.10 -13.31
N ASN A 256 10.80 -4.80 -13.04
CA ASN A 256 10.77 -4.26 -11.70
C ASN A 256 9.38 -4.47 -11.06
N GLN A 257 9.39 -5.01 -9.84
CA GLN A 257 8.19 -5.22 -9.04
C GLN A 257 7.65 -3.93 -8.42
N GLU A 258 8.51 -2.91 -8.30
CA GLU A 258 8.15 -1.58 -7.81
C GLU A 258 7.91 -0.61 -8.98
N PRO A 259 6.90 0.27 -8.89
CA PRO A 259 6.71 1.31 -9.86
C PRO A 259 7.81 2.37 -9.76
N VAL A 260 8.16 2.97 -10.89
CA VAL A 260 9.09 4.12 -10.95
C VAL A 260 8.34 5.45 -10.82
N LEU A 261 7.06 5.48 -11.20
CA LEU A 261 6.16 6.63 -11.06
C LEU A 261 4.77 6.19 -10.64
N ILE A 262 4.09 7.03 -9.85
CA ILE A 262 2.69 6.84 -9.43
C ILE A 262 1.89 8.08 -9.81
N TYR A 263 0.84 7.95 -10.61
CA TYR A 263 -0.12 9.03 -10.85
C TYR A 263 -1.33 8.87 -9.95
N LEU A 264 -1.67 9.91 -9.19
CA LEU A 264 -2.91 9.96 -8.41
C LEU A 264 -3.96 10.75 -9.19
N SER A 265 -5.12 10.15 -9.45
CA SER A 265 -6.28 10.81 -10.06
C SER A 265 -7.39 10.99 -9.03
N LYS A 266 -7.75 12.24 -8.74
CA LYS A 266 -8.84 12.58 -7.81
C LYS A 266 -10.03 13.15 -8.57
N LYS A 267 -11.21 12.68 -8.22
CA LYS A 267 -12.46 13.05 -8.90
C LYS A 267 -12.77 14.53 -8.67
N GLY A 268 -12.71 15.33 -9.74
CA GLY A 268 -13.06 16.76 -9.70
C GLY A 268 -12.03 17.64 -8.99
N ASP A 269 -10.80 17.15 -8.81
CA ASP A 269 -9.73 17.83 -8.09
C ASP A 269 -8.38 17.64 -8.82
N ASP A 270 -8.26 18.31 -9.97
CA ASP A 270 -7.07 18.22 -10.83
C ASP A 270 -5.83 18.82 -10.15
N GLN A 271 -6.00 19.75 -9.19
CA GLN A 271 -4.88 20.39 -8.49
C GLN A 271 -4.14 19.43 -7.56
N ASN A 272 -4.87 18.48 -6.97
CA ASN A 272 -4.29 17.43 -6.12
C ASN A 272 -4.05 16.11 -6.87
N SER A 273 -4.31 16.09 -8.17
CA SER A 273 -3.93 15.01 -9.06
C SER A 273 -2.51 15.24 -9.59
N GLY A 274 -1.82 14.17 -10.00
CA GLY A 274 -0.50 14.30 -10.61
C GLY A 274 0.43 13.11 -10.38
N TRP A 275 1.59 13.18 -11.04
CA TRP A 275 2.66 12.21 -10.92
C TRP A 275 3.49 12.43 -9.66
N TYR A 276 3.87 11.32 -9.02
CA TYR A 276 4.77 11.25 -7.90
C TYR A 276 5.92 10.31 -8.24
N LYS A 277 7.11 10.66 -7.77
CA LYS A 277 8.35 9.88 -7.96
C LYS A 277 9.03 9.64 -6.61
N ASN A 278 9.71 8.51 -6.51
CA ASN A 278 10.51 8.20 -5.32
C ASN A 278 11.93 8.76 -5.48
N PRO A 279 12.37 9.79 -4.74
CA PRO A 279 13.70 10.37 -4.90
C PRO A 279 14.83 9.39 -4.55
N SER A 280 14.53 8.28 -3.86
CA SER A 280 15.52 7.27 -3.47
C SER A 280 14.99 5.87 -3.78
N SER A 281 15.84 4.91 -4.12
CA SER A 281 15.39 3.55 -4.49
C SER A 281 14.54 2.86 -3.41
N ASN A 282 14.77 3.17 -2.13
CA ASN A 282 14.09 2.52 -0.99
C ASN A 282 13.22 3.48 -0.15
N GLY A 283 12.95 4.69 -0.64
CA GLY A 283 12.24 5.72 0.12
C GLY A 283 10.76 5.40 0.34
N SER A 284 10.26 5.64 1.56
CA SER A 284 8.81 5.69 1.85
C SER A 284 8.19 7.05 1.56
N LYS A 285 9.00 8.05 1.23
CA LYS A 285 8.56 9.41 0.88
C LYS A 285 8.63 9.58 -0.63
N TRP A 286 7.49 9.88 -1.23
CA TRP A 286 7.35 10.15 -2.65
C TRP A 286 7.05 11.63 -2.83
N GLU A 287 7.65 12.24 -3.84
CA GLU A 287 7.56 13.68 -4.11
C GLU A 287 6.86 13.91 -5.44
N LYS A 288 6.22 15.06 -5.61
CA LYS A 288 5.58 15.41 -6.87
C LYS A 288 6.64 15.47 -7.99
N ALA A 289 6.32 14.91 -9.15
CA ALA A 289 7.18 14.98 -10.33
C ALA A 289 6.83 16.25 -11.12
N ASP A 290 7.38 17.39 -10.71
CA ASP A 290 7.03 18.69 -11.28
C ASP A 290 7.33 18.81 -12.79
N GLY A 291 8.28 18.03 -13.32
CA GLY A 291 8.54 17.94 -14.77
C GLY A 291 7.41 17.30 -15.58
N LEU A 292 6.41 16.72 -14.92
CA LEU A 292 5.23 16.08 -15.52
C LEU A 292 3.94 16.86 -15.24
N ASP A 293 4.03 18.15 -14.90
CA ASP A 293 2.84 18.97 -14.70
C ASP A 293 1.99 19.05 -15.99
N GLY A 294 0.69 18.76 -15.86
CA GLY A 294 -0.24 18.64 -16.99
C GLY A 294 -0.11 17.34 -17.81
N VAL A 295 0.85 16.46 -17.52
CA VAL A 295 0.94 15.13 -18.12
C VAL A 295 0.05 14.17 -17.35
N THR A 296 -0.86 13.51 -18.06
CA THR A 296 -1.76 12.48 -17.53
C THR A 296 -1.46 11.15 -18.21
N PRO A 297 -1.88 10.02 -17.63
CA PRO A 297 -1.75 8.72 -18.28
C PRO A 297 -2.38 8.67 -19.68
N ASP A 298 -3.44 9.45 -19.93
CA ASP A 298 -4.17 9.44 -21.22
C ASP A 298 -3.43 10.24 -22.31
N ASN A 299 -2.63 11.25 -21.94
CA ASN A 299 -1.88 12.08 -22.89
C ASN A 299 -0.36 11.81 -22.90
N ILE A 300 0.12 10.85 -22.11
CA ILE A 300 1.54 10.56 -21.93
C ILE A 300 2.25 10.14 -23.23
N THR A 301 1.48 9.64 -24.19
CA THR A 301 1.95 9.19 -25.50
C THR A 301 2.10 10.33 -26.52
N GLU A 302 1.67 11.54 -26.21
CA GLU A 302 1.95 12.73 -27.04
C GLU A 302 3.44 13.06 -26.96
N CYS A 303 4.11 13.33 -28.08
CA CYS A 303 5.57 13.48 -28.11
C CYS A 303 6.17 14.47 -27.10
N LYS A 304 5.50 15.59 -26.84
CA LYS A 304 5.95 16.56 -25.84
C LYS A 304 5.91 15.96 -24.42
N ASN A 305 4.81 15.26 -24.10
CA ASN A 305 4.59 14.66 -22.79
C ASN A 305 5.48 13.43 -22.62
N TRP A 306 5.65 12.64 -23.70
CA TRP A 306 6.60 11.53 -23.78
C TRP A 306 8.02 11.99 -23.48
N ASN A 307 8.50 13.05 -24.14
CA ASN A 307 9.85 13.58 -23.88
C ASN A 307 10.01 14.07 -22.43
N SER A 308 8.94 14.56 -21.81
CA SER A 308 8.95 14.94 -20.40
C SER A 308 9.05 13.70 -19.49
N LEU A 309 8.29 12.63 -19.80
CA LEU A 309 8.41 11.33 -19.15
C LEU A 309 9.82 10.75 -19.30
N VAL A 310 10.37 10.75 -20.51
CA VAL A 310 11.72 10.25 -20.79
C VAL A 310 12.75 11.04 -19.98
N GLY A 311 12.63 12.37 -19.91
CA GLY A 311 13.49 13.20 -19.09
C GLY A 311 13.49 12.78 -17.61
N GLU A 312 12.31 12.52 -17.06
CA GLU A 312 12.13 12.10 -15.66
C GLU A 312 12.62 10.66 -15.38
N LEU A 313 12.56 9.77 -16.37
CA LEU A 313 12.98 8.38 -16.25
C LEU A 313 14.46 8.15 -16.62
N ARG A 314 15.08 9.07 -17.37
CA ARG A 314 16.48 8.98 -17.80
C ARG A 314 17.44 8.89 -16.62
N ASP A 315 17.18 9.66 -15.57
CA ASP A 315 17.98 9.65 -14.33
C ASP A 315 17.86 8.33 -13.55
N ARG A 316 16.94 7.45 -13.96
CA ARG A 316 16.67 6.13 -13.34
C ARG A 316 17.17 4.96 -14.18
N GLY A 317 17.95 5.24 -15.23
CA GLY A 317 18.53 4.20 -16.10
C GLY A 317 17.52 3.58 -17.08
N ALA A 318 16.38 4.24 -17.32
CA ALA A 318 15.47 3.82 -18.37
C ALA A 318 16.07 4.13 -19.75
N ASN A 319 16.23 3.11 -20.59
CA ASN A 319 16.71 3.24 -21.97
C ASN A 319 15.57 3.65 -22.91
N LEU A 320 14.98 4.83 -22.66
CA LEU A 320 13.91 5.38 -23.48
C LEU A 320 14.48 6.45 -24.42
N GLU A 321 14.02 6.45 -25.67
CA GLU A 321 14.41 7.48 -26.65
C GLU A 321 13.38 8.62 -26.70
N ASP A 322 13.88 9.83 -26.98
CA ASP A 322 13.03 10.98 -27.23
C ASP A 322 12.22 10.78 -28.52
N CYS A 323 10.94 11.17 -28.51
CA CYS A 323 10.13 11.24 -29.71
C CYS A 323 10.73 12.26 -30.71
N GLN A 324 10.99 11.80 -31.93
CA GLN A 324 11.65 12.56 -32.99
C GLN A 324 10.77 13.65 -33.64
N GLU A 325 9.44 13.58 -33.54
CA GLU A 325 8.53 14.56 -34.17
C GLU A 325 8.79 15.97 -33.64
N THR A 326 9.03 16.10 -32.32
CA THR A 326 9.40 17.37 -31.71
C THR A 326 10.74 17.89 -32.23
N ILE A 327 11.70 17.00 -32.49
CA ILE A 327 13.00 17.37 -33.04
C ILE A 327 12.85 17.88 -34.48
N GLN A 328 12.00 17.26 -35.29
CA GLN A 328 11.74 17.71 -36.65
C GLN A 328 11.00 19.06 -36.67
N GLN A 329 9.93 19.22 -35.87
CA GLN A 329 9.21 20.49 -35.76
C GLN A 329 10.11 21.64 -35.23
N LEU A 330 11.01 21.36 -34.28
CA LEU A 330 12.02 22.32 -33.80
C LEU A 330 13.02 22.69 -34.90
N ARG A 331 13.48 21.71 -35.69
CA ARG A 331 14.38 21.95 -36.83
C ARG A 331 13.71 22.82 -37.89
N GLU A 332 12.45 22.55 -38.22
CA GLU A 332 11.67 23.32 -39.19
C GLU A 332 11.39 24.73 -38.70
N THR A 333 10.99 24.91 -37.43
CA THR A 333 10.78 26.22 -36.81
C THR A 333 12.07 27.06 -36.82
N ARG A 334 13.20 26.44 -36.46
CA ARG A 334 14.51 27.11 -36.48
C ARG A 334 14.97 27.46 -37.90
N ALA A 335 14.67 26.62 -38.89
CA ALA A 335 14.92 26.90 -40.29
C ALA A 335 14.05 28.07 -40.80
N GLY A 336 12.77 28.12 -40.41
CA GLY A 336 11.84 29.20 -40.74
C GLY A 336 12.27 30.56 -40.18
N LEU A 337 12.67 30.61 -38.90
CA LEU A 337 13.17 31.85 -38.28
C LEU A 337 14.44 32.38 -38.96
N ARG A 338 15.34 31.48 -39.40
CA ARG A 338 16.54 31.86 -40.16
C ARG A 338 16.22 32.37 -41.56
N ALA A 339 15.17 31.86 -42.20
CA ALA A 339 14.73 32.34 -43.50
C ALA A 339 14.07 33.73 -43.42
N GLY A 340 13.39 34.05 -42.30
CA GLY A 340 12.75 35.35 -42.08
C GLY A 340 13.71 36.50 -41.77
N SER A 341 14.85 36.23 -41.13
CA SER A 341 15.81 37.27 -40.69
C SER A 341 16.67 37.88 -41.81
N LYS A 342 16.57 37.41 -43.06
CA LYS A 342 17.37 37.93 -44.20
C LYS A 342 16.70 39.08 -44.98
N ARG A 343 15.60 39.65 -44.49
CA ARG A 343 14.80 40.63 -45.25
C ARG A 343 14.76 42.06 -44.71
N THR A 344 15.43 42.41 -43.61
CA THR A 344 15.35 43.76 -43.03
C THR A 344 16.62 44.60 -43.08
N ASP A 345 17.75 44.10 -43.60
CA ASP A 345 18.96 44.92 -43.76
C ASP A 345 18.98 45.77 -45.04
N LYS A 346 17.84 45.93 -45.73
CA LYS A 346 17.76 46.70 -46.99
C LYS A 346 16.77 47.86 -46.97
N GLU A 347 16.19 48.19 -45.83
CA GLU A 347 15.27 49.34 -45.68
C GLU A 347 15.70 50.37 -44.63
N GLU A 348 16.75 50.11 -43.84
CA GLU A 348 17.33 51.14 -42.94
C GLU A 348 18.46 51.97 -43.56
N GLU A 349 18.87 51.70 -44.82
CA GLU A 349 19.87 52.54 -45.53
C GLU A 349 19.24 53.69 -46.36
N GLU A 350 17.91 53.90 -46.30
CA GLU A 350 17.24 55.02 -47.00
C GLU A 350 16.56 56.06 -46.09
N GLU A 351 16.60 55.94 -44.75
CA GLU A 351 16.04 56.97 -43.86
C GLU A 351 17.07 57.86 -43.14
N GLU A 352 18.37 57.71 -43.41
CA GLU A 352 19.42 58.56 -42.83
C GLU A 352 19.77 59.81 -43.68
N LYS A 353 18.77 60.37 -44.39
CA LYS A 353 18.98 61.57 -45.23
C LYS A 353 17.84 62.57 -45.21
N LYS A 354 17.35 62.94 -44.01
CA LYS A 354 16.64 64.23 -43.80
C LYS A 354 16.44 64.53 -42.32
N LYS A 355 17.36 65.27 -41.72
CA LYS A 355 17.07 66.29 -40.69
C LYS A 355 18.29 67.17 -40.47
N GLY A 356 18.39 68.19 -41.31
CA GLY A 356 19.16 69.40 -41.01
C GLY A 356 18.32 70.32 -40.11
N ASP A 357 18.93 70.68 -38.98
CA ASP A 357 19.16 72.04 -38.53
C ASP A 357 17.97 73.03 -38.43
N GLN A 358 17.53 73.26 -37.19
CA GLN A 358 17.05 74.52 -36.58
C GLN A 358 16.54 74.12 -35.19
N GLY A 359 16.88 74.73 -34.05
CA GLY A 359 17.45 76.03 -33.78
C GLY A 359 16.93 76.42 -32.40
N THR A 360 17.83 76.38 -31.42
CA THR A 360 18.02 77.39 -30.35
C THR A 360 16.85 77.92 -29.50
N LEU A 361 17.16 77.96 -28.19
CA LEU A 361 16.76 78.96 -27.17
C LEU A 361 15.35 78.89 -26.54
N GLY A 362 15.33 78.77 -25.20
CA GLY A 362 14.37 79.52 -24.41
C GLY A 362 13.97 78.98 -23.03
N SER A 363 14.82 79.22 -22.02
CA SER A 363 14.48 79.81 -20.71
C SER A 363 13.26 79.37 -19.88
N LYS A 364 13.54 79.24 -18.57
CA LYS A 364 12.69 79.51 -17.37
C LYS A 364 11.56 78.48 -17.14
N GLY A 365 11.28 78.02 -15.94
CA GLY A 365 11.66 78.46 -14.60
C GLY A 365 10.47 78.19 -13.66
N GLY A 366 10.77 77.90 -12.38
CA GLY A 366 9.80 77.82 -11.30
C GLY A 366 9.15 76.44 -11.10
N LYS A 367 8.63 76.08 -9.93
CA LYS A 367 8.78 76.52 -8.52
C LYS A 367 7.73 75.69 -7.77
N GLY A 368 8.08 75.13 -6.62
CA GLY A 368 7.14 74.70 -5.57
C GLY A 368 6.37 73.40 -5.86
N ASN A 369 5.91 72.64 -4.87
CA ASN A 369 5.99 72.80 -3.42
C ASN A 369 5.54 71.48 -2.77
N ALA A 370 6.05 71.22 -1.56
CA ALA A 370 5.43 70.62 -0.35
C ALA A 370 4.23 69.63 -0.51
N GLY A 371 4.08 68.55 0.26
CA GLY A 371 4.70 68.02 1.50
C GLY A 371 4.01 66.66 1.82
N SER A 372 4.70 65.68 2.42
CA SER A 372 4.70 65.31 3.87
C SER A 372 3.39 64.67 4.41
N PRO A 373 3.39 63.95 5.56
CA PRO A 373 4.32 62.93 6.09
C PRO A 373 3.61 61.76 6.85
N GLY A 374 4.40 60.83 7.43
CA GLY A 374 4.04 59.99 8.60
C GLY A 374 3.64 58.54 8.27
N GLU A 375 3.98 57.49 9.00
CA GLU A 375 4.64 57.22 10.31
C GLU A 375 5.26 55.81 10.17
N GLU A 376 6.54 55.62 10.51
CA GLU A 376 7.02 54.96 11.75
C GLU A 376 6.29 53.64 12.09
N ASP A 377 6.98 52.51 11.88
CA ASP A 377 7.06 51.49 12.93
C ASP A 377 8.37 50.71 12.81
N GLU A 378 9.14 50.79 13.89
CA GLU A 378 10.37 50.04 14.17
C GLU A 378 10.00 48.63 14.64
N SER A 379 10.68 47.61 14.12
CA SER A 379 10.91 46.38 14.87
C SER A 379 12.14 45.64 14.32
N ASP A 380 13.25 45.87 15.02
CA ASP A 380 14.28 44.90 15.42
C ASP A 380 14.55 43.72 14.48
N LYS A 381 15.71 43.80 13.80
CA LYS A 381 16.41 42.64 13.25
C LYS A 381 17.50 42.24 14.23
N GLU A 382 17.34 41.07 14.83
CA GLU A 382 18.44 40.35 15.47
C GLU A 382 19.31 39.71 14.37
N ASP A 383 20.59 40.09 14.39
CA ASP A 383 21.66 39.49 13.61
C ASP A 383 21.98 38.10 14.18
N GLU A 384 21.67 37.04 13.43
CA GLU A 384 22.21 35.70 13.65
C GLU A 384 23.24 35.40 12.56
N ASP A 385 24.49 35.33 13.00
CA ASP A 385 25.67 34.95 12.24
C ASP A 385 25.51 33.58 11.57
N LEU A 386 25.59 33.56 10.23
CA LEU A 386 25.77 32.33 9.46
C LEU A 386 27.17 32.29 8.82
N PRO A 387 27.90 31.17 8.94
CA PRO A 387 29.29 31.08 8.55
C PRO A 387 29.49 30.99 7.03
N GLU A 388 30.58 31.65 6.59
CA GLU A 388 31.20 31.57 5.27
C GLU A 388 31.33 30.13 4.75
N VAL A 389 30.60 29.81 3.68
CA VAL A 389 30.82 28.59 2.89
C VAL A 389 31.87 28.87 1.83
N GLY A 390 33.04 28.27 2.02
CA GLY A 390 34.16 28.34 1.09
C GLY A 390 33.81 27.79 -0.30
N THR A 391 34.14 28.58 -1.32
CA THR A 391 34.08 28.18 -2.73
C THR A 391 35.09 27.07 -3.02
N LEU A 392 34.60 25.84 -3.18
CA LEU A 392 35.35 24.73 -3.76
C LEU A 392 35.27 24.79 -5.29
N LYS A 393 36.44 24.98 -5.88
CA LYS A 393 36.71 24.93 -7.31
C LYS A 393 36.64 23.46 -7.77
N VAL A 394 35.58 23.09 -8.49
CA VAL A 394 35.46 21.77 -9.11
C VAL A 394 36.22 21.79 -10.43
N GLU A 395 37.34 21.07 -10.47
CA GLU A 395 38.05 20.74 -11.71
C GLU A 395 37.36 19.53 -12.36
N SER A 396 37.06 19.67 -13.65
CA SER A 396 36.47 18.63 -14.49
C SER A 396 37.41 17.43 -14.66
N PRO A 397 36.94 16.17 -14.55
CA PRO A 397 37.72 15.04 -14.99
C PRO A 397 37.57 14.81 -16.50
N VAL A 398 38.73 14.62 -17.10
CA VAL A 398 39.02 14.29 -18.49
C VAL A 398 38.40 12.94 -18.87
N GLU A 399 37.75 12.91 -20.03
CA GLU A 399 37.29 11.70 -20.70
C GLU A 399 38.47 10.76 -21.02
N SER A 400 38.38 9.50 -20.58
CA SER A 400 39.19 8.40 -21.12
C SER A 400 38.24 7.38 -21.75
N ASN A 401 38.24 7.36 -23.08
CA ASN A 401 37.68 6.29 -23.89
C ASN A 401 38.60 5.06 -23.77
N ASP A 402 38.10 3.99 -23.16
CA ASP A 402 38.67 2.65 -23.36
C ASP A 402 37.63 1.77 -24.04
N GLU A 403 37.92 1.46 -25.30
CA GLU A 403 37.29 0.45 -26.13
C GLU A 403 37.42 -0.93 -25.46
N LEU A 404 36.29 -1.59 -25.19
CA LEU A 404 36.26 -3.03 -24.98
C LEU A 404 35.38 -3.70 -26.04
N ASN A 405 36.08 -4.24 -27.05
CA ASN A 405 35.58 -5.22 -27.99
C ASN A 405 35.11 -6.48 -27.25
N PHE A 406 33.82 -6.80 -27.34
CA PHE A 406 33.33 -8.16 -27.08
C PHE A 406 32.84 -8.79 -28.37
N ALA A 407 33.55 -9.84 -28.75
CA ALA A 407 33.31 -10.65 -29.92
C ALA A 407 32.05 -11.52 -29.76
N SER A 408 31.28 -11.50 -30.83
CA SER A 408 30.24 -12.45 -31.23
C SER A 408 30.65 -13.92 -31.03
N LEU A 409 29.83 -14.67 -30.29
CA LEU A 409 29.64 -16.11 -30.49
C LEU A 409 28.14 -16.41 -30.45
N GLY A 410 27.58 -16.68 -31.63
CA GLY A 410 26.20 -17.15 -31.78
C GLY A 410 26.04 -18.62 -31.41
N CYS A 411 24.81 -18.99 -31.08
CA CYS A 411 24.27 -20.35 -31.19
C CYS A 411 22.72 -20.30 -31.12
N PRO A 412 22.03 -21.34 -31.62
CA PRO A 412 20.91 -21.16 -32.55
C PRO A 412 19.53 -21.23 -31.92
N LEU A 413 18.59 -20.66 -32.69
CA LEU A 413 17.14 -20.68 -32.55
C LEU A 413 16.58 -22.11 -32.37
N GLY A 414 15.88 -22.33 -31.26
CA GLY A 414 14.97 -23.44 -31.05
C GLY A 414 13.59 -22.89 -30.72
N GLY A 415 12.70 -22.86 -31.71
CA GLY A 415 11.30 -22.50 -31.53
C GLY A 415 10.54 -23.61 -30.81
N SER A 416 9.66 -23.22 -29.88
CA SER A 416 8.60 -24.10 -29.37
C SER A 416 7.31 -23.30 -29.29
N SER A 417 6.36 -23.72 -30.13
CA SER A 417 4.98 -23.25 -30.13
C SER A 417 4.25 -23.83 -28.91
N GLY A 418 3.79 -22.96 -28.01
CA GLY A 418 2.89 -23.34 -26.93
C GLY A 418 1.47 -23.48 -27.45
N SER A 419 0.94 -24.69 -27.40
CA SER A 419 -0.45 -25.05 -27.70
C SER A 419 -1.38 -24.56 -26.61
N GLU A 420 -2.48 -23.94 -27.01
CA GLU A 420 -3.62 -23.57 -26.16
C GLU A 420 -4.35 -24.82 -25.64
N VAL A 421 -4.64 -24.83 -24.34
CA VAL A 421 -5.45 -25.83 -23.65
C VAL A 421 -6.91 -25.36 -23.67
N PRO A 422 -7.87 -26.14 -24.19
CA PRO A 422 -9.28 -25.80 -24.03
C PRO A 422 -9.78 -26.24 -22.65
N VAL A 423 -10.36 -25.27 -21.94
CA VAL A 423 -11.10 -25.46 -20.70
C VAL A 423 -12.45 -26.11 -21.04
N GLU A 424 -12.64 -27.37 -20.64
CA GLU A 424 -13.94 -28.03 -20.71
C GLU A 424 -14.85 -27.55 -19.59
N ASN A 425 -16.07 -27.16 -19.97
CA ASN A 425 -17.15 -26.68 -19.12
C ASN A 425 -18.02 -27.89 -18.73
N PRO A 426 -18.17 -28.25 -17.44
CA PRO A 426 -18.97 -29.41 -17.07
C PRO A 426 -20.48 -29.10 -17.18
N LYS A 427 -21.13 -29.93 -18.00
CA LYS A 427 -22.57 -29.99 -18.26
C LYS A 427 -23.31 -30.46 -17.01
N LEU A 428 -24.16 -29.60 -16.44
CA LEU A 428 -25.10 -29.93 -15.37
C LEU A 428 -26.12 -30.97 -15.88
N VAL A 429 -26.12 -32.15 -15.24
CA VAL A 429 -27.20 -33.14 -15.34
C VAL A 429 -28.09 -32.92 -14.14
N ALA A 430 -29.34 -32.54 -14.38
CA ALA A 430 -30.39 -32.54 -13.39
C ALA A 430 -30.95 -33.97 -13.30
N GLU A 431 -30.79 -34.62 -12.15
CA GLU A 431 -31.57 -35.80 -11.78
C GLU A 431 -32.58 -35.38 -10.71
N ASP A 432 -33.85 -35.53 -11.06
CA ASP A 432 -35.00 -35.49 -10.16
C ASP A 432 -34.90 -36.67 -9.18
N VAL A 433 -34.84 -36.37 -7.88
CA VAL A 433 -35.01 -37.36 -6.82
C VAL A 433 -36.20 -36.94 -5.96
N GLU A 434 -37.27 -37.72 -6.06
CA GLU A 434 -38.46 -37.65 -5.21
C GLU A 434 -38.11 -38.00 -3.74
N PRO A 435 -38.79 -37.38 -2.74
CA PRO A 435 -38.57 -37.73 -1.35
C PRO A 435 -39.44 -38.94 -0.95
N GLN A 436 -38.81 -40.00 -0.44
CA GLN A 436 -39.52 -41.04 0.30
C GLN A 436 -39.57 -40.70 1.80
N ASP A 437 -40.80 -40.57 2.28
CA ASP A 437 -41.21 -40.67 3.67
C ASP A 437 -40.98 -42.09 4.21
N ASP A 438 -40.35 -42.23 5.37
CA ASP A 438 -40.50 -43.34 6.33
C ASP A 438 -40.02 -42.80 7.69
N LYS A 439 -40.87 -42.29 8.57
CA LYS A 439 -41.75 -42.97 9.54
C LYS A 439 -41.13 -44.11 10.34
N ASP A 440 -41.11 -43.84 11.65
CA ASP A 440 -41.30 -44.75 12.78
C ASP A 440 -40.27 -45.87 12.99
N LEU A 441 -39.49 -45.76 14.08
CA LEU A 441 -39.22 -46.90 14.96
C LEU A 441 -38.87 -46.42 16.39
N LEU A 442 -39.36 -47.21 17.32
CA LEU A 442 -39.65 -46.96 18.74
C LEU A 442 -38.46 -47.24 19.68
N GLU A 443 -38.58 -46.71 20.91
CA GLU A 443 -38.25 -47.28 22.26
C GLU A 443 -36.94 -48.10 22.42
N ALA A 444 -36.10 -47.94 23.44
CA ALA A 444 -36.35 -47.88 24.88
C ALA A 444 -35.00 -47.63 25.65
N PRO A 445 -34.99 -47.53 26.99
CA PRO A 445 -33.94 -46.87 27.79
C PRO A 445 -33.06 -47.82 28.64
N ALA A 446 -32.22 -47.17 29.47
CA ALA A 446 -31.51 -47.64 30.67
C ALA A 446 -30.04 -48.08 30.48
N GLU A 447 -29.12 -47.41 31.19
CA GLU A 447 -28.52 -47.94 32.43
C GLU A 447 -27.58 -46.90 33.09
N GLU A 448 -27.81 -46.65 34.38
CA GLU A 448 -26.84 -46.08 35.34
C GLU A 448 -25.73 -47.10 35.62
N PRO A 449 -24.57 -46.65 36.14
CA PRO A 449 -24.26 -47.11 37.50
C PRO A 449 -23.66 -46.06 38.43
N GLU A 450 -24.28 -46.00 39.62
CA GLU A 450 -23.77 -45.91 40.99
C GLU A 450 -22.30 -45.52 41.28
N ASN A 451 -22.18 -44.44 42.07
CA ASN A 451 -21.44 -44.28 43.34
C ASN A 451 -20.26 -45.22 43.68
N LEU A 452 -19.15 -44.63 44.17
CA LEU A 452 -18.44 -44.96 45.44
C LEU A 452 -17.20 -44.01 45.65
N PRO A 453 -16.59 -43.90 46.86
CA PRO A 453 -16.64 -42.67 47.65
C PRO A 453 -15.29 -41.99 47.97
N GLU A 454 -15.44 -40.87 48.69
CA GLU A 454 -14.49 -40.05 49.46
C GLU A 454 -13.16 -40.68 49.91
N ALA A 455 -12.09 -39.89 49.71
CA ALA A 455 -10.86 -40.00 50.48
C ALA A 455 -10.45 -38.61 51.01
N THR A 456 -10.76 -38.39 52.29
CA THR A 456 -10.13 -37.42 53.19
C THR A 456 -8.67 -37.78 53.46
N VAL A 457 -7.71 -36.88 53.18
CA VAL A 457 -6.36 -36.93 53.78
C VAL A 457 -5.81 -35.50 53.98
N LEU A 458 -5.81 -35.09 55.25
CA LEU A 458 -4.78 -34.38 56.03
C LEU A 458 -4.04 -33.18 55.43
N GLU A 459 -4.32 -32.02 56.04
CA GLU A 459 -3.40 -30.88 56.21
C GLU A 459 -2.15 -31.30 56.99
N PRO A 460 -1.02 -30.62 56.75
CA PRO A 460 -0.21 -30.15 57.86
C PRO A 460 -0.02 -28.64 57.83
N GLU A 461 -0.40 -28.02 58.95
CA GLU A 461 0.11 -26.74 59.41
C GLU A 461 1.64 -26.86 59.62
N GLU A 462 2.42 -25.94 59.07
CA GLU A 462 3.72 -25.60 59.64
C GLU A 462 3.88 -24.08 59.69
N ASP A 463 3.89 -23.59 60.92
CA ASP A 463 4.40 -22.31 61.33
C ASP A 463 5.90 -22.19 61.01
N ALA A 464 6.30 -21.08 60.40
CA ALA A 464 7.66 -20.58 60.53
C ALA A 464 7.66 -19.05 60.49
N GLU A 465 7.67 -18.47 61.70
CA GLU A 465 8.30 -17.18 61.95
C GLU A 465 9.68 -17.13 61.28
N THR A 466 9.99 -16.02 60.61
CA THR A 466 11.34 -15.46 60.68
C THR A 466 11.30 -13.96 60.49
N GLN A 467 11.77 -13.30 61.55
CA GLN A 467 12.23 -11.93 61.63
C GLN A 467 13.19 -11.66 60.45
N GLY A 468 13.08 -10.57 59.71
CA GLY A 468 13.43 -9.24 60.19
C GLY A 468 14.91 -9.00 59.94
N GLU A 469 15.28 -8.39 58.81
CA GLU A 469 16.51 -7.61 58.77
C GLU A 469 16.46 -6.51 57.70
N ARG A 470 16.73 -5.31 58.19
CA ARG A 470 16.79 -4.02 57.53
C ARG A 470 18.26 -3.78 57.21
N ILE A 471 18.64 -3.77 55.94
CA ILE A 471 19.95 -3.25 55.53
C ILE A 471 19.75 -2.18 54.47
N THR A 472 19.88 -0.94 54.93
CA THR A 472 20.27 0.21 54.12
C THR A 472 21.74 0.08 53.74
N ALA A 473 22.06 0.17 52.45
CA ALA A 473 23.40 0.59 52.02
C ALA A 473 23.30 1.30 50.67
N ASN A 474 23.57 2.61 50.73
CA ASN A 474 24.01 3.40 49.59
C ASN A 474 25.29 2.78 49.03
N GLY A 475 25.37 2.62 47.72
CA GLY A 475 26.58 2.20 47.02
C GLY A 475 26.52 2.62 45.56
N SER A 476 27.09 3.79 45.28
CA SER A 476 27.54 4.18 43.94
C SER A 476 28.56 3.17 43.43
N PRO A 477 28.61 2.90 42.13
CA PRO A 477 29.91 2.69 41.50
C PRO A 477 30.10 3.61 40.30
N ASP A 478 31.20 4.34 40.38
CA ASP A 478 31.93 4.92 39.26
C ASP A 478 32.25 3.86 38.19
N GLU A 479 32.28 4.38 36.96
CA GLU A 479 33.25 4.12 35.89
C GLU A 479 33.89 2.72 35.86
N ASN A 480 33.51 1.95 34.84
CA ASN A 480 34.37 0.90 34.32
C ASN A 480 34.35 0.91 32.79
N ASP A 481 35.49 1.34 32.25
CA ASP A 481 35.91 1.12 30.86
C ASP A 481 35.90 -0.37 30.54
N GLY A 482 35.12 -0.75 29.53
CA GLY A 482 34.95 -2.13 29.06
C GLY A 482 35.32 -2.24 27.59
N ILE A 483 36.53 -2.73 27.35
CA ILE A 483 37.20 -3.04 26.08
C ILE A 483 36.30 -3.88 25.16
N LEU A 484 36.16 -3.42 23.90
CA LEU A 484 35.59 -4.16 22.77
C LEU A 484 36.51 -5.34 22.40
N SER A 485 36.10 -6.55 22.75
CA SER A 485 36.65 -7.78 22.16
C SER A 485 35.93 -8.08 20.85
N VAL A 486 36.66 -7.94 19.75
CA VAL A 486 36.35 -8.49 18.43
C VAL A 486 36.39 -10.01 18.55
N VAL A 487 35.33 -10.69 18.11
CA VAL A 487 35.34 -12.15 17.93
C VAL A 487 35.28 -12.39 16.42
N ASP A 488 36.38 -12.88 15.89
CA ASP A 488 36.49 -13.45 14.54
C ASP A 488 35.54 -14.63 14.41
N MET A 489 34.77 -14.64 13.33
CA MET A 489 33.80 -15.69 13.01
C MET A 489 34.13 -16.26 11.62
N ASP A 490 35.23 -17.00 11.58
CA ASP A 490 35.57 -17.93 10.50
C ASP A 490 35.46 -19.36 11.04
N ASP A 491 35.18 -20.31 10.13
CA ASP A 491 35.00 -21.76 10.32
C ASP A 491 33.60 -22.25 10.71
N LEU A 492 32.75 -22.49 9.70
CA LEU A 492 31.99 -23.73 9.64
C LEU A 492 31.90 -24.24 8.20
N ASP A 493 32.69 -25.29 7.97
CA ASP A 493 32.86 -26.02 6.72
C ASP A 493 31.82 -27.15 6.61
N SER A 494 31.33 -27.32 5.38
CA SER A 494 31.00 -28.58 4.68
C SER A 494 30.31 -29.72 5.46
N VAL A 495 29.03 -29.96 5.13
CA VAL A 495 28.44 -31.31 5.18
C VAL A 495 27.73 -31.62 3.87
N ALA A 496 28.21 -32.67 3.20
CA ALA A 496 27.75 -33.19 1.92
C ALA A 496 26.34 -33.79 2.04
N SER A 497 25.49 -33.51 1.04
CA SER A 497 24.21 -34.19 0.83
C SER A 497 24.37 -35.25 -0.26
N GLU A 498 24.12 -36.50 0.12
CA GLU A 498 24.13 -37.69 -0.71
C GLU A 498 22.98 -37.70 -1.74
N ASP A 499 23.32 -38.06 -2.98
CA ASP A 499 22.43 -38.30 -4.11
C ASP A 499 21.46 -39.46 -3.86
N ALA A 500 20.16 -39.19 -3.95
CA ALA A 500 19.12 -40.21 -3.99
C ALA A 500 18.59 -40.36 -5.44
N ASP A 501 18.93 -41.51 -6.04
CA ASP A 501 18.45 -42.02 -7.33
C ASP A 501 16.92 -42.09 -7.40
N LEU A 502 16.32 -41.36 -8.34
CA LEU A 502 14.90 -41.48 -8.70
C LEU A 502 14.71 -42.40 -9.93
N PRO A 503 13.77 -43.36 -9.89
CA PRO A 503 13.55 -44.29 -11.00
C PRO A 503 12.73 -43.66 -12.16
N LYS A 504 13.24 -43.87 -13.38
CA LYS A 504 12.62 -43.50 -14.67
C LYS A 504 11.23 -44.12 -14.86
N PRO A 505 10.24 -43.40 -15.39
CA PRO A 505 8.97 -43.98 -15.80
C PRO A 505 9.09 -44.78 -17.12
N LYS A 506 8.45 -45.94 -17.13
CA LYS A 506 8.32 -46.86 -18.26
C LYS A 506 7.39 -46.30 -19.33
N ALA A 507 7.85 -46.34 -20.58
CA ALA A 507 7.03 -46.16 -21.77
C ALA A 507 5.95 -47.24 -21.86
N VAL A 508 4.70 -46.83 -22.10
CA VAL A 508 3.57 -47.71 -22.43
C VAL A 508 3.18 -47.44 -23.88
N ALA A 509 2.94 -48.53 -24.60
CA ALA A 509 2.74 -48.62 -26.03
C ALA A 509 1.38 -48.08 -26.51
N ASP A 510 1.40 -47.50 -27.70
CA ASP A 510 0.25 -47.20 -28.55
C ASP A 510 -0.47 -48.49 -29.00
N PRO A 511 -1.79 -48.41 -29.21
CA PRO A 511 -2.43 -49.19 -30.25
C PRO A 511 -3.19 -48.34 -31.29
N ASP A 512 -3.07 -48.84 -32.51
CA ASP A 512 -3.59 -48.44 -33.81
C ASP A 512 -5.06 -47.97 -33.95
N SER A 513 -5.23 -47.17 -35.01
CA SER A 513 -6.31 -47.18 -36.01
C SER A 513 -7.67 -46.52 -35.70
N ALA A 514 -8.06 -45.52 -36.50
CA ALA A 514 -8.83 -45.70 -37.74
C ALA A 514 -9.53 -44.39 -38.18
N SER A 515 -9.60 -44.20 -39.49
CA SER A 515 -10.23 -43.10 -40.23
C SER A 515 -11.76 -43.09 -40.17
N THR A 516 -12.38 -41.91 -40.21
CA THR A 516 -13.50 -41.61 -41.13
C THR A 516 -13.63 -40.10 -41.35
N LEU A 517 -13.75 -39.72 -42.62
CA LEU A 517 -14.18 -38.42 -43.13
C LEU A 517 -15.65 -38.19 -42.74
N ASP A 518 -16.03 -36.96 -42.40
CA ASP A 518 -17.32 -36.42 -42.83
C ASP A 518 -17.30 -34.88 -42.85
N GLU A 519 -17.79 -34.37 -43.97
CA GLU A 519 -18.08 -32.98 -44.28
C GLU A 519 -19.28 -32.50 -43.45
N ASN A 520 -19.25 -31.27 -42.94
CA ASN A 520 -20.41 -30.37 -43.01
C ASN A 520 -20.07 -28.97 -42.49
N SER A 521 -20.12 -28.03 -43.43
CA SER A 521 -20.12 -26.59 -43.23
C SER A 521 -21.55 -26.11 -42.95
N GLU A 522 -21.82 -25.51 -41.79
CA GLU A 522 -22.94 -24.57 -41.66
C GLU A 522 -22.57 -23.37 -40.78
N THR A 523 -22.54 -22.23 -41.45
CA THR A 523 -22.51 -20.87 -40.95
C THR A 523 -23.77 -20.56 -40.13
N ASN A 524 -23.63 -19.90 -38.98
CA ASN A 524 -24.69 -19.06 -38.44
C ASN A 524 -24.13 -17.78 -37.82
N ALA A 525 -24.45 -16.67 -38.48
CA ALA A 525 -24.37 -15.31 -38.01
C ALA A 525 -25.72 -14.89 -37.41
N LEU A 526 -25.72 -13.73 -36.73
CA LEU A 526 -26.86 -12.93 -36.23
C LEU A 526 -27.36 -13.24 -34.81
N ILE A 527 -26.93 -12.41 -33.85
CA ILE A 527 -27.88 -11.71 -32.96
C ILE A 527 -27.45 -10.24 -32.85
N SER A 528 -28.28 -9.38 -33.45
CA SER A 528 -28.24 -7.92 -33.38
C SER A 528 -28.80 -7.42 -32.03
N GLY A 529 -28.24 -6.31 -31.57
CA GLY A 529 -28.51 -5.67 -30.29
C GLY A 529 -29.93 -5.13 -30.09
N ARG A 530 -30.17 -4.77 -28.84
CA ARG A 530 -31.38 -4.08 -28.37
C ARG A 530 -30.93 -2.92 -27.49
N GLU A 531 -30.81 -1.74 -28.10
CA GLU A 531 -30.73 -0.46 -27.39
C GLU A 531 -32.09 -0.16 -26.73
N ALA A 532 -32.06 0.19 -25.44
CA ALA A 532 -33.17 0.81 -24.74
C ALA A 532 -32.79 2.26 -24.43
N ALA A 533 -33.38 3.19 -25.18
CA ALA A 533 -33.29 4.62 -24.93
C ALA A 533 -34.09 4.98 -23.67
N SER A 534 -33.45 5.65 -22.71
CA SER A 534 -34.11 6.29 -21.57
C SER A 534 -34.35 7.77 -21.87
N GLU A 535 -35.61 8.13 -22.08
CA GLU A 535 -36.05 9.53 -22.19
C GLU A 535 -35.93 10.24 -20.85
N SER A 536 -35.10 11.28 -20.79
CA SER A 536 -35.00 12.20 -19.65
C SER A 536 -35.91 13.40 -19.90
N LYS A 537 -37.05 13.48 -19.19
CA LYS A 537 -37.91 14.67 -19.15
C LYS A 537 -37.34 15.69 -18.18
N SER A 538 -36.77 16.77 -18.71
CA SER A 538 -36.43 17.99 -17.98
C SER A 538 -37.65 18.90 -17.84
N VAL A 539 -38.12 19.09 -16.60
CA VAL A 539 -39.13 20.08 -16.23
C VAL A 539 -38.43 21.42 -15.97
N TRP A 540 -38.78 22.44 -16.75
CA TRP A 540 -38.42 23.83 -16.48
C TRP A 540 -39.49 24.48 -15.60
N VAL A 541 -39.07 25.02 -14.45
CA VAL A 541 -39.84 25.99 -13.67
C VAL A 541 -39.05 27.28 -13.65
N SER A 542 -39.62 28.36 -14.16
CA SER A 542 -39.31 29.73 -13.69
C SER A 542 -40.42 30.70 -14.09
N LYS A 543 -40.54 31.70 -13.22
CA LYS A 543 -41.58 32.72 -13.03
C LYS A 543 -42.01 33.52 -14.25
#